data_AF-A0A3G6UQX4-F1
#
_entry.id   AF-A0A3G6UQX4-F1
#
_cell.length_a   1.000
_cell.length_b   1.000
_cell.length_c   1.000
_cell.angle_alpha   90.00
_cell.angle_beta   90.00
_cell.angle_gamma   90.00
#
_symmetry.space_group_name_H-M   'P 1'
#
loop_
_entity.id
_entity.type
_entity.pdbx_description
1 polymer ?
#
loop_
_entity_poly.entity_id
_entity_poly.type
_entity_poly.pdbx_seq_one_letter_code
_entity_poly.pdbx_strand_id
1 'polypeptide(L)'
;MAKKTAATLISEVKAANLQVAQGKEQLASKKAELQAKLAESITSLEAQKAKSVFDVSDEAISKEVSLQREIDETTASIAAIEDREARMAFPTDVISLMDEALALTKQEAAAHYEKELPGVLSEINAAKRSYLESLAKYHSLHQGVRKQIIDAAREVGRDAAVIDFPSQRVIYFGHNDHGYSDGALYGIAAHEIHDASERGTINVNTK
;
A
#
# COMPACT_ATOMS: atom_id res chain seq x y z
N MET A 1 1.37 27.54 -10.34
CA MET A 1 1.40 26.82 -9.05
C MET A 1 1.66 25.35 -9.35
N ALA A 2 2.69 24.73 -8.77
CA ALA A 2 2.94 23.29 -8.97
C ALA A 2 1.77 22.48 -8.36
N LYS A 3 1.26 21.49 -9.09
CA LYS A 3 0.21 20.60 -8.60
C LYS A 3 0.79 19.79 -7.43
N LYS A 4 0.13 19.77 -6.27
CA LYS A 4 0.51 18.88 -5.17
C LYS A 4 0.39 17.42 -5.65
N THR A 5 1.34 16.58 -5.24
CA THR A 5 1.39 15.13 -5.49
C THR A 5 1.14 14.36 -4.19
N ALA A 6 0.79 13.09 -4.28
CA ALA A 6 0.62 12.26 -3.08
C ALA A 6 1.90 12.22 -2.25
N ALA A 7 3.06 12.13 -2.91
CA ALA A 7 4.36 12.14 -2.25
C ALA A 7 4.59 13.42 -1.43
N THR A 8 4.23 14.59 -1.97
CA THR A 8 4.33 15.87 -1.24
C THR A 8 3.41 15.91 -0.02
N LEU A 9 2.15 15.46 -0.16
CA LEU A 9 1.19 15.44 0.96
C LEU A 9 1.60 14.44 2.04
N ILE A 10 2.12 13.27 1.68
CA ILE A 10 2.65 12.29 2.63
C ILE A 10 3.82 12.89 3.42
N SER A 11 4.68 13.68 2.78
CA SER A 11 5.76 14.40 3.47
C SER A 11 5.22 15.46 4.43
N GLU A 12 4.20 16.21 4.02
CA GLU A 12 3.52 17.20 4.88
C GLU A 12 2.88 16.53 6.11
N VAL A 13 2.20 15.40 5.94
CA VAL A 13 1.63 14.60 7.05
C VAL A 13 2.71 14.14 8.01
N LYS A 14 3.85 13.65 7.52
CA LYS A 14 4.97 13.22 8.37
C LYS A 14 5.54 14.39 9.17
N ALA A 15 5.72 15.54 8.54
CA ALA A 15 6.22 16.75 9.20
C ALA A 15 5.22 17.24 10.27
N ALA A 16 3.92 17.25 9.97
CA ALA A 16 2.90 17.66 10.92
C ALA A 16 2.78 16.70 12.11
N ASN A 17 2.88 15.38 11.90
CA ASN A 17 2.94 14.41 12.99
C ASN A 17 4.17 14.61 13.89
N LEU A 18 5.32 14.93 13.31
CA LEU A 18 6.54 15.24 14.07
C LEU A 18 6.35 16.49 14.93
N GLN A 19 5.75 17.55 14.38
CA GLN A 19 5.44 18.76 15.14
C GLN A 19 4.47 18.50 16.28
N VAL A 20 3.44 17.68 16.08
CA VAL A 20 2.52 17.28 17.15
C VAL A 20 3.24 16.50 18.24
N ALA A 21 4.13 15.57 17.88
CA ALA A 21 4.91 14.80 18.85
C ALA A 21 5.85 15.70 19.67
N GLN A 22 6.60 16.58 19.00
CA GLN A 22 7.49 17.55 19.66
C GLN A 22 6.71 18.51 20.57
N GLY A 23 5.55 18.99 20.14
CA GLY A 23 4.70 19.85 20.96
C GLY A 23 4.15 19.14 22.20
N LYS A 24 3.78 17.85 22.08
CA LYS A 24 3.36 17.04 23.24
C LYS A 24 4.50 16.87 24.25
N GLU A 25 5.71 16.59 23.78
CA GLU A 25 6.88 16.46 24.65
C GLU A 25 7.20 17.77 25.39
N GLN A 26 7.15 18.91 24.68
CA GLN A 26 7.36 20.23 25.29
C GLN A 26 6.29 20.57 26.35
N LEU A 27 5.03 20.25 26.08
CA LEU A 27 3.94 20.46 27.05
C LEU A 27 4.12 19.55 28.28
N ALA A 28 4.47 18.28 28.09
CA ALA A 28 4.73 17.35 29.18
C ALA A 28 5.89 17.82 30.07
N SER A 29 7.00 18.28 29.48
CA SER A 29 8.14 18.84 30.21
C SER A 29 7.73 20.08 31.01
N LYS A 30 7.03 21.02 30.38
CA LYS A 30 6.60 22.26 31.05
C LYS A 30 5.58 21.99 32.16
N LYS A 31 4.70 21.01 31.99
CA LYS A 31 3.76 20.56 33.02
C LYS A 31 4.51 20.01 34.24
N ALA A 32 5.51 19.16 34.02
CA ALA A 32 6.34 18.61 35.10
C ALA A 32 7.09 19.72 35.88
N GLU A 33 7.64 20.71 35.17
CA GLU A 33 8.27 21.89 35.79
C GLU A 33 7.29 22.69 36.65
N LEU A 34 6.09 22.98 36.14
CA LEU A 34 5.06 23.71 36.88
C LEU A 34 4.53 22.91 38.07
N GLN A 35 4.41 21.59 37.96
CA GLN A 35 4.01 20.71 39.07
C GLN A 35 5.07 20.70 40.18
N ALA A 36 6.36 20.65 39.81
CA ALA A 36 7.45 20.77 40.78
C ALA A 36 7.42 22.15 41.49
N LYS A 37 7.24 23.23 40.72
CA LYS A 37 7.11 24.60 41.26
C LYS A 37 5.91 24.75 42.19
N LEU A 38 4.77 24.16 41.83
CA LEU A 38 3.56 24.16 42.66
C LEU A 38 3.81 23.46 43.99
N ALA A 39 4.44 22.28 43.97
CA ALA A 39 4.79 21.54 45.18
C ALA A 39 5.74 22.36 46.09
N GLU A 40 6.76 22.99 45.51
CA GLU A 40 7.69 23.86 46.26
C GLU A 40 6.98 25.07 46.89
N SER A 41 6.07 25.70 46.15
CA SER A 41 5.29 26.86 46.62
C SER A 41 4.34 26.48 47.76
N ILE A 42 3.72 25.31 47.68
CA ILE A 42 2.87 24.75 48.75
C ILE A 42 3.71 24.49 50.01
N THR A 43 4.84 23.80 49.90
CA THR A 43 5.74 23.55 51.03
C THR A 43 6.26 24.86 51.65
N SER A 44 6.57 25.85 50.81
CA SER A 44 7.01 27.18 51.26
C SER A 44 5.90 27.94 52.01
N LEU A 45 4.65 27.83 51.54
CA LEU A 45 3.50 28.42 52.21
C LEU A 45 3.22 27.73 53.55
N GLU A 46 3.30 26.41 53.64
CA GLU A 46 3.15 25.67 54.90
C GLU A 46 4.24 26.04 55.91
N ALA A 47 5.50 26.11 55.46
CA ALA A 47 6.61 26.54 56.30
C ALA A 47 6.48 28.00 56.75
N GLN A 48 5.96 28.88 55.89
CA GLN A 48 5.69 30.28 56.24
C GLN A 48 4.56 30.36 57.27
N LYS A 49 3.43 29.68 57.05
CA LYS A 49 2.31 29.61 58.01
C LYS A 49 2.76 29.14 59.40
N ALA A 50 3.64 28.13 59.46
CA ALA A 50 4.20 27.65 60.72
C ALA A 50 5.03 28.72 61.47
N LYS A 51 5.69 29.63 60.74
CA LYS A 51 6.45 30.76 61.33
C LYS A 51 5.53 31.91 61.72
N SER A 52 4.55 32.24 60.90
CA SER A 52 3.62 33.35 61.12
C SER A 52 2.71 33.16 62.35
N VAL A 53 2.55 31.92 62.84
CA VAL A 53 1.89 31.64 64.14
C VAL A 53 2.53 32.41 65.29
N PHE A 54 3.83 32.70 65.21
CA PHE A 54 4.59 33.41 66.24
C PHE A 54 5.01 34.83 65.82
N ASP A 55 4.75 35.23 64.57
CA ASP A 55 5.10 36.53 64.00
C ASP A 55 3.95 37.04 63.11
N VAL A 56 3.18 37.99 63.64
CA VAL A 56 1.98 38.55 62.98
C VAL A 56 2.29 39.87 62.26
N SER A 57 3.54 40.08 61.86
CA SER A 57 3.95 41.28 61.12
C SER A 57 3.27 41.36 59.74
N ASP A 58 3.08 42.59 59.25
CA ASP A 58 2.57 42.85 57.89
C ASP A 58 3.44 42.20 56.81
N GLU A 59 4.74 42.03 57.08
CA GLU A 59 5.71 41.37 56.21
C GLU A 59 5.46 39.87 56.10
N ALA A 60 5.14 39.20 57.22
CA ALA A 60 4.76 37.78 57.22
C ALA A 60 3.45 37.54 56.45
N ILE A 61 2.44 38.39 56.67
CA ILE A 61 1.15 38.34 55.97
C ILE A 61 1.33 38.57 54.46
N SER A 62 2.10 39.61 54.08
CA SER A 62 2.39 39.90 52.67
C SER A 62 3.06 38.73 51.96
N LYS A 63 3.96 38.03 52.66
CA LYS A 63 4.66 36.87 52.10
C LYS A 63 3.71 35.68 51.89
N GLU A 64 2.80 35.39 52.83
CA GLU A 64 1.77 34.37 52.64
C GLU A 64 0.84 34.68 51.47
N VAL A 65 0.38 35.93 51.37
CA VAL A 65 -0.47 36.36 50.24
C VAL A 65 0.27 36.21 48.92
N SER A 66 1.57 36.52 48.87
CA SER A 66 2.38 36.35 47.66
C SER A 66 2.52 34.89 47.24
N LEU A 67 2.78 33.99 48.20
CA LEU A 67 2.87 32.54 47.95
C LEU A 67 1.54 31.96 47.51
N GLN A 68 0.43 32.41 48.10
CA GLN A 68 -0.91 31.98 47.68
C GLN A 68 -1.21 32.42 46.23
N ARG A 69 -0.86 33.66 45.86
CA ARG A 69 -1.01 34.13 44.47
C ARG A 69 -0.17 33.30 43.50
N GLU A 70 1.07 32.97 43.87
CA GLU A 70 1.95 32.15 43.03
C GLU A 70 1.39 30.72 42.84
N ILE A 71 0.80 30.13 43.89
CA ILE A 71 0.08 28.84 43.81
C ILE A 71 -1.10 28.93 42.84
N ASP A 72 -1.92 29.97 42.95
CA ASP A 72 -3.10 30.16 42.12
C ASP A 72 -2.71 30.36 40.63
N GLU A 73 -1.69 31.19 40.37
CA GLU A 73 -1.14 31.43 39.03
C GLU A 73 -0.53 30.17 38.41
N THR A 74 0.21 29.39 39.20
CA THR A 74 0.83 28.14 38.75
C THR A 74 -0.24 27.09 38.46
N THR A 75 -1.29 27.01 39.30
CA THR A 75 -2.42 26.09 39.10
C THR A 75 -3.18 26.44 37.82
N ALA A 76 -3.47 27.72 37.59
CA ALA A 76 -4.10 28.18 36.35
C ALA A 76 -3.24 27.85 35.11
N SER A 77 -1.92 27.99 35.23
CA SER A 77 -0.97 27.66 34.16
C SER A 77 -0.95 26.16 33.83
N ILE A 78 -1.05 25.28 34.84
CA ILE A 78 -1.17 23.83 34.65
C ILE A 78 -2.47 23.50 33.92
N ALA A 79 -3.60 24.07 34.35
CA ALA A 79 -4.90 23.85 33.70
C ALA A 79 -4.90 24.29 32.23
N ALA A 80 -4.22 25.41 31.91
CA ALA A 80 -4.07 25.87 30.54
C ALA A 80 -3.23 24.91 29.67
N ILE A 81 -2.21 24.27 30.24
CA ILE A 81 -1.44 23.22 29.55
C ILE A 81 -2.32 22.00 29.30
N GLU A 82 -3.11 21.57 30.28
CA GLU A 82 -4.00 20.42 30.15
C GLU A 82 -5.06 20.62 29.05
N ASP A 83 -5.65 21.81 28.94
CA ASP A 83 -6.55 22.14 27.84
C ASP A 83 -5.84 22.04 26.47
N ARG A 84 -4.58 22.48 26.41
CA ARG A 84 -3.79 22.41 25.19
C ARG A 84 -3.41 20.97 24.83
N GLU A 85 -3.06 20.14 25.81
CA GLU A 85 -2.83 18.70 25.63
C GLU A 85 -4.07 18.00 25.07
N ALA A 86 -5.26 18.32 25.60
CA ALA A 86 -6.52 17.77 25.14
C ALA A 86 -6.81 18.13 23.67
N ARG A 87 -6.56 19.38 23.25
CA ARG A 87 -6.71 19.78 21.84
C ARG A 87 -5.73 19.07 20.91
N MET A 88 -4.53 18.75 21.39
CA MET A 88 -3.51 18.01 20.62
C MET A 88 -3.74 16.49 20.58
N ALA A 89 -4.73 15.96 21.31
CA ALA A 89 -5.10 14.55 21.25
C ALA A 89 -5.67 14.18 19.87
N PHE A 90 -6.41 15.10 19.23
CA PHE A 90 -7.04 14.91 17.92
C PHE A 90 -6.72 16.08 16.98
N PRO A 91 -5.54 16.11 16.36
CA PRO A 91 -5.16 17.19 15.45
C PRO A 91 -5.94 17.07 14.13
N THR A 92 -7.12 17.69 14.06
CA THR A 92 -8.04 17.63 12.91
C THR A 92 -7.39 18.02 11.59
N ASP A 93 -6.47 18.99 11.62
CA ASP A 93 -5.74 19.43 10.43
C ASP A 93 -4.83 18.32 9.87
N VAL A 94 -4.19 17.54 10.74
CA VAL A 94 -3.36 16.40 10.35
C VAL A 94 -4.23 15.29 9.78
N ILE A 95 -5.39 15.02 10.39
CA ILE A 95 -6.35 14.03 9.89
C ILE A 95 -6.82 14.42 8.47
N SER A 96 -7.18 15.69 8.25
CA SER A 96 -7.58 16.17 6.93
C SER A 96 -6.47 16.00 5.87
N LEU A 97 -5.21 16.28 6.25
CA LEU A 97 -4.06 16.07 5.36
C LEU A 97 -3.84 14.58 5.04
N MET A 98 -4.09 13.68 6.00
CA MET A 98 -4.01 12.24 5.80
C MET A 98 -5.06 11.75 4.80
N ASP A 99 -6.29 12.24 4.91
CA ASP A 99 -7.37 11.90 3.98
C ASP A 99 -7.07 12.42 2.57
N GLU A 100 -6.57 13.64 2.44
CA GLU A 100 -6.15 14.22 1.15
C GLU A 100 -5.00 13.41 0.52
N ALA A 101 -3.99 13.05 1.31
CA ALA A 101 -2.87 12.23 0.86
C ALA A 101 -3.34 10.86 0.37
N LEU A 102 -4.28 10.22 1.07
CA LEU A 102 -4.82 8.92 0.69
C LEU A 102 -5.66 9.02 -0.58
N ALA A 103 -6.52 10.04 -0.70
CA ALA A 103 -7.34 10.27 -1.89
C ALA A 103 -6.46 10.45 -3.13
N LEU A 104 -5.41 11.28 -3.02
CA LEU A 104 -4.50 11.52 -4.13
C LEU A 104 -3.66 10.28 -4.46
N THR A 105 -3.22 9.51 -3.45
CA THR A 105 -2.50 8.24 -3.67
C THR A 105 -3.36 7.25 -4.45
N LYS A 106 -4.65 7.11 -4.11
CA LYS A 106 -5.58 6.23 -4.84
C LYS A 106 -5.74 6.67 -6.28
N GLN A 107 -5.88 7.97 -6.51
CA GLN A 107 -6.02 8.53 -7.86
C GLN A 107 -4.75 8.30 -8.71
N GLU A 108 -3.57 8.59 -8.15
CA GLU A 108 -2.29 8.40 -8.84
C GLU A 108 -2.03 6.91 -9.13
N ALA A 109 -2.31 6.02 -8.18
CA ALA A 109 -2.17 4.58 -8.37
C ALA A 109 -3.11 4.03 -9.45
N ALA A 110 -4.37 4.46 -9.47
CA ALA A 110 -5.32 4.09 -10.52
C ALA A 110 -4.86 4.60 -11.90
N ALA A 111 -4.43 5.86 -11.98
CA ALA A 111 -3.91 6.42 -13.22
C ALA A 111 -2.64 5.70 -13.71
N HIS A 112 -1.75 5.30 -12.80
CA HIS A 112 -0.58 4.49 -13.13
C HIS A 112 -0.99 3.11 -13.66
N TYR A 113 -1.92 2.43 -12.99
CA TYR A 113 -2.46 1.15 -13.45
C TYR A 113 -3.03 1.27 -14.87
N GLU A 114 -3.94 2.21 -15.11
CA GLU A 114 -4.56 2.42 -16.43
C GLU A 114 -3.55 2.76 -17.53
N LYS A 115 -2.46 3.45 -17.18
CA LYS A 115 -1.40 3.80 -18.12
C LYS A 115 -0.55 2.60 -18.51
N GLU A 116 -0.18 1.75 -17.55
CA GLU A 116 0.71 0.60 -17.79
C GLU A 116 -0.04 -0.63 -18.29
N LEU A 117 -1.32 -0.78 -17.93
CA LEU A 117 -2.15 -1.93 -18.25
C LEU A 117 -2.13 -2.31 -19.75
N PRO A 118 -2.28 -1.38 -20.72
CA PRO A 118 -2.27 -1.74 -22.14
C PRO A 118 -0.96 -2.40 -22.60
N GLY A 119 0.18 -1.96 -22.07
CA GLY A 119 1.49 -2.54 -22.37
C GLY A 119 1.58 -3.98 -21.86
N VAL A 120 1.21 -4.20 -20.61
CA VAL A 120 1.18 -5.53 -19.98
C VAL A 120 0.23 -6.47 -20.73
N LEU A 121 -0.98 -6.01 -21.06
CA LEU A 121 -1.96 -6.79 -21.82
C LEU A 121 -1.47 -7.14 -23.23
N SER A 122 -0.73 -6.25 -23.88
CA SER A 122 -0.09 -6.53 -25.17
C SER A 122 0.99 -7.62 -25.06
N GLU A 123 1.81 -7.58 -24.01
CA GLU A 123 2.83 -8.61 -23.76
C GLU A 123 2.20 -9.97 -23.48
N ILE A 124 1.12 -10.02 -22.69
CA ILE A 124 0.35 -11.25 -22.43
C ILE A 124 -0.20 -11.83 -23.74
N ASN A 125 -0.79 -10.99 -24.60
CA ASN A 125 -1.30 -11.41 -25.91
C ASN A 125 -0.19 -11.97 -26.82
N ALA A 126 0.99 -11.34 -26.83
CA ALA A 126 2.14 -11.83 -27.59
C ALA A 126 2.62 -13.20 -27.06
N ALA A 127 2.67 -13.39 -25.74
CA ALA A 127 3.05 -14.66 -25.12
C ALA A 127 2.04 -15.77 -25.46
N LYS A 128 0.74 -15.47 -25.38
CA LYS A 128 -0.34 -16.39 -25.79
C LYS A 128 -0.15 -16.85 -27.25
N ARG A 129 0.10 -15.90 -28.15
CA ARG A 129 0.34 -16.21 -29.56
C ARG A 129 1.58 -17.10 -29.75
N SER A 130 2.69 -16.76 -29.09
CA SER A 130 3.93 -17.55 -29.15
C SER A 130 3.74 -18.99 -28.65
N TYR A 131 2.90 -19.18 -27.63
CA TYR A 131 2.53 -20.51 -27.14
C TYR A 131 1.77 -21.30 -28.21
N LEU A 132 0.70 -20.73 -28.78
CA LEU A 132 -0.09 -21.38 -29.83
C LEU A 132 0.74 -21.67 -31.10
N GLU A 133 1.66 -20.78 -31.48
CA GLU A 133 2.61 -21.00 -32.58
C GLU A 133 3.52 -22.21 -32.32
N SER A 134 3.92 -22.42 -31.07
CA SER A 134 4.73 -23.56 -30.68
C SER A 134 3.94 -24.87 -30.76
N LEU A 135 2.65 -24.85 -30.40
CA LEU A 135 1.75 -25.98 -30.58
C LEU A 135 1.55 -26.34 -32.06
N ALA A 136 1.37 -25.35 -32.92
CA ALA A 136 1.23 -25.55 -34.37
C ALA A 136 2.52 -26.11 -35.00
N LYS A 137 3.70 -25.67 -34.53
CA LYS A 137 4.99 -26.26 -34.93
C LYS A 137 5.12 -27.71 -34.47
N TYR A 138 4.71 -28.01 -33.23
CA TYR A 138 4.69 -29.37 -32.71
C TYR A 138 3.77 -30.28 -33.56
N HIS A 139 2.57 -29.81 -33.92
CA HIS A 139 1.70 -30.51 -34.87
C HIS A 139 2.40 -30.80 -36.21
N SER A 140 3.06 -29.78 -36.77
CA SER A 140 3.76 -29.90 -38.06
C SER A 140 4.89 -30.93 -38.02
N LEU A 141 5.62 -31.04 -36.91
CA LEU A 141 6.64 -32.08 -36.71
C LEU A 141 6.01 -33.49 -36.72
N HIS A 142 4.89 -33.66 -36.03
CA HIS A 142 4.15 -34.92 -36.03
C HIS A 142 3.70 -35.34 -37.43
N GLN A 143 3.11 -34.40 -38.19
CA GLN A 143 2.69 -34.64 -39.56
C GLN A 143 3.87 -34.88 -40.52
N GLY A 144 4.99 -34.19 -40.31
CA GLY A 144 6.20 -34.34 -41.12
C GLY A 144 6.72 -35.78 -41.13
N VAL A 145 6.79 -36.42 -39.95
CA VAL A 145 7.20 -37.84 -39.84
C VAL A 145 6.23 -38.76 -40.59
N ARG A 146 4.91 -38.57 -40.41
CA ARG A 146 3.91 -39.38 -41.11
C ARG A 146 4.03 -39.23 -42.62
N LYS A 147 4.17 -37.98 -43.09
CA LYS A 147 4.32 -37.67 -44.50
C LYS A 147 5.55 -38.33 -45.10
N GLN A 148 6.72 -38.21 -44.44
CA GLN A 148 7.96 -38.85 -44.90
C GLN A 148 7.81 -40.37 -45.05
N ILE A 149 7.16 -41.03 -44.09
CA ILE A 149 6.91 -42.48 -44.14
C ILE A 149 5.96 -42.85 -45.28
N ILE A 150 4.86 -42.09 -45.45
CA ILE A 150 3.89 -42.32 -46.52
C ILE A 150 4.53 -42.12 -47.90
N ASP A 151 5.33 -41.06 -48.06
CA ASP A 151 6.00 -40.76 -49.32
C ASP A 151 7.03 -41.85 -49.66
N ALA A 152 7.85 -42.27 -48.69
CA ALA A 152 8.78 -43.39 -48.88
C ALA A 152 8.07 -44.70 -49.24
N ALA A 153 6.94 -45.00 -48.61
CA ALA A 153 6.19 -46.21 -48.91
C ALA A 153 5.56 -46.21 -50.31
N ARG A 154 5.06 -45.06 -50.75
CA ARG A 154 4.60 -44.87 -52.14
C ARG A 154 5.74 -45.13 -53.12
N GLU A 155 6.93 -44.60 -52.85
CA GLU A 155 8.10 -44.81 -53.72
C GLU A 155 8.50 -46.29 -53.84
N VAL A 156 8.34 -47.08 -52.79
CA VAL A 156 8.63 -48.53 -52.81
C VAL A 156 7.41 -49.41 -53.13
N GLY A 157 6.29 -48.82 -53.56
CA GLY A 157 5.09 -49.54 -53.98
C GLY A 157 4.33 -50.25 -52.86
N ARG A 158 4.42 -49.75 -51.62
CA ARG A 158 3.69 -50.26 -50.45
C ARG A 158 2.47 -49.38 -50.14
N ASP A 159 1.37 -50.02 -49.76
CA ASP A 159 0.17 -49.32 -49.31
C ASP A 159 0.39 -48.69 -47.93
N ALA A 160 0.01 -47.42 -47.78
CA ALA A 160 0.09 -46.66 -46.55
C ALA A 160 -0.80 -47.22 -45.42
N ALA A 161 -1.88 -47.91 -45.76
CA ALA A 161 -2.83 -48.46 -44.79
C ALA A 161 -2.26 -49.61 -43.94
N VAL A 162 -1.17 -50.24 -44.39
CA VAL A 162 -0.55 -51.40 -43.72
C VAL A 162 0.81 -51.06 -43.09
N ILE A 163 1.19 -49.78 -43.05
CA ILE A 163 2.45 -49.33 -42.46
C ILE A 163 2.25 -49.06 -40.98
N ASP A 164 3.14 -49.62 -40.16
CA ASP A 164 3.25 -49.24 -38.76
C ASP A 164 3.99 -47.90 -38.62
N PHE A 165 3.41 -46.96 -37.87
CA PHE A 165 4.02 -45.66 -37.64
C PHE A 165 4.75 -45.66 -36.30
N PRO A 166 5.97 -45.10 -36.24
CA PRO A 166 6.69 -45.00 -34.98
C PRO A 166 5.88 -44.19 -33.98
N SER A 167 5.91 -44.62 -32.72
CA SER A 167 5.28 -43.87 -31.63
C SER A 167 5.96 -42.51 -31.48
N GLN A 168 5.14 -41.46 -31.41
CA GLN A 168 5.60 -40.10 -31.19
C GLN A 168 5.21 -39.69 -29.77
N ARG A 169 6.05 -38.89 -29.10
CA ARG A 169 5.75 -38.39 -27.75
C ARG A 169 4.48 -37.54 -27.81
N VAL A 170 3.50 -37.86 -26.96
CA VAL A 170 2.29 -37.05 -26.77
C VAL A 170 2.47 -36.16 -25.55
N ILE A 171 2.21 -34.86 -25.70
CA ILE A 171 2.32 -33.87 -24.63
C ILE A 171 0.92 -33.37 -24.27
N TYR A 172 0.64 -33.25 -22.98
CA TYR A 172 -0.60 -32.62 -22.50
C TYR A 172 -0.41 -31.11 -22.38
N PHE A 173 -1.35 -30.35 -22.95
CA PHE A 173 -1.31 -28.89 -23.00
C PHE A 173 -2.33 -28.29 -22.04
N GLY A 174 -1.90 -27.35 -21.21
CA GLY A 174 -2.76 -26.71 -20.23
C GLY A 174 -3.57 -25.57 -20.84
N HIS A 175 -4.86 -25.49 -20.49
CA HIS A 175 -5.73 -24.34 -20.74
C HIS A 175 -6.06 -23.67 -19.39
N ASN A 176 -6.33 -22.37 -19.43
CA ASN A 176 -6.79 -21.59 -18.28
C ASN A 176 -7.66 -20.46 -18.82
N ASP A 177 -8.95 -20.71 -18.92
CA ASP A 177 -9.96 -19.73 -19.32
C ASP A 177 -10.99 -19.54 -18.19
N HIS A 178 -11.16 -18.29 -17.75
CA HIS A 178 -12.25 -17.91 -16.87
C HIS A 178 -13.34 -17.24 -17.70
N GLY A 179 -14.34 -18.02 -18.10
CA GLY A 179 -15.42 -17.59 -19.00
C GLY A 179 -16.30 -16.44 -18.53
N TYR A 180 -16.14 -15.97 -17.28
CA TYR A 180 -16.89 -14.86 -16.70
C TYR A 180 -16.01 -13.63 -16.36
N SER A 181 -14.78 -13.57 -16.87
CA SER A 181 -13.84 -12.47 -16.58
C SER A 181 -13.39 -11.77 -17.86
N ASP A 182 -13.04 -10.48 -17.74
CA ASP A 182 -12.37 -9.72 -18.81
C ASP A 182 -11.02 -10.35 -19.23
N GLY A 183 -10.48 -11.24 -18.38
CA GLY A 183 -9.29 -12.06 -18.66
C GLY A 183 -9.51 -13.17 -19.69
N ALA A 184 -10.74 -13.45 -20.13
CA ALA A 184 -11.01 -14.49 -21.11
C ALA A 184 -10.31 -14.27 -22.47
N LEU A 185 -10.08 -13.01 -22.85
CA LEU A 185 -9.33 -12.65 -24.06
C LEU A 185 -7.84 -13.06 -23.94
N TYR A 186 -7.31 -12.92 -22.72
CA TYR A 186 -5.88 -13.05 -22.40
C TYR A 186 -5.48 -14.45 -21.90
N GLY A 187 -6.46 -15.29 -21.53
CA GLY A 187 -6.25 -16.71 -21.18
C GLY A 187 -6.07 -17.61 -22.41
N ILE A 188 -5.68 -18.86 -22.17
CA ILE A 188 -5.57 -19.90 -23.21
C ILE A 188 -6.80 -20.78 -23.12
N ALA A 189 -7.65 -20.77 -24.15
CA ALA A 189 -8.86 -21.58 -24.17
C ALA A 189 -8.61 -22.97 -24.79
N ALA A 190 -9.40 -23.96 -24.38
CA ALA A 190 -9.24 -25.33 -24.84
C ALA A 190 -9.37 -25.48 -26.37
N HIS A 191 -10.24 -24.71 -27.01
CA HIS A 191 -10.43 -24.75 -28.46
C HIS A 191 -9.23 -24.18 -29.23
N GLU A 192 -8.56 -23.16 -28.69
CA GLU A 192 -7.35 -22.56 -29.30
C GLU A 192 -6.18 -23.57 -29.27
N ILE A 193 -6.06 -24.33 -28.17
CA ILE A 193 -5.11 -25.45 -28.07
C ILE A 193 -5.45 -26.53 -29.09
N HIS A 194 -6.70 -26.98 -29.16
CA HIS A 194 -7.13 -28.00 -30.09
C HIS A 194 -6.83 -27.61 -31.55
N ASP A 195 -7.19 -26.40 -31.96
CA ASP A 195 -6.89 -25.89 -33.30
C ASP A 195 -5.38 -25.86 -33.57
N ALA A 196 -4.57 -25.44 -32.60
CA ALA A 196 -3.12 -25.36 -32.78
C ALA A 196 -2.44 -26.74 -32.77
N SER A 197 -2.76 -27.63 -31.83
CA SER A 197 -2.09 -28.93 -31.67
C SER A 197 -2.62 -30.02 -32.60
N GLU A 198 -3.89 -29.95 -33.00
CA GLU A 198 -4.52 -30.99 -33.85
C GLU A 198 -4.74 -30.55 -35.29
N ARG A 199 -4.85 -29.25 -35.57
CA ARG A 199 -5.06 -28.73 -36.94
C ARG A 199 -3.90 -27.87 -37.45
N GLY A 200 -2.97 -27.48 -36.58
CA GLY A 200 -1.86 -26.59 -36.93
C GLY A 200 -2.31 -25.15 -37.24
N THR A 201 -3.52 -24.76 -36.84
CA THR A 201 -4.10 -23.44 -37.11
C THR A 201 -4.17 -22.60 -35.85
N ILE A 202 -3.98 -21.29 -35.97
CA ILE A 202 -4.00 -20.37 -34.82
C ILE A 202 -5.20 -19.44 -34.96
N ASN A 203 -6.24 -19.73 -34.17
CA ASN A 203 -7.43 -18.89 -34.08
C ASN A 203 -7.45 -18.29 -32.68
N VAL A 204 -7.04 -17.03 -32.56
CA VAL A 204 -7.04 -16.31 -31.29
C VAL A 204 -8.34 -15.52 -31.21
N ASN A 205 -9.01 -15.52 -30.04
CA ASN A 205 -10.13 -14.61 -29.84
C ASN A 205 -9.66 -13.16 -29.99
N THR A 206 -10.17 -12.47 -31.02
CA THR A 206 -10.03 -11.03 -31.24
C THR A 206 -11.41 -10.40 -31.11
N LYS A 207 -11.87 -10.16 -29.87
CA LYS A 207 -13.01 -9.28 -29.64
C LYS A 207 -12.52 -7.90 -29.27
#